data_AF-A0A2R4CFI3-F1
#
_entry.id   AF-A0A2R4CFI3-F1
#
_cell.length_a   1.000
_cell.length_b   1.000
_cell.length_c   1.000
_cell.angle_alpha   90.00
_cell.angle_beta   90.00
_cell.angle_gamma   90.00
#
_symmetry.space_group_name_H-M   'P 1'
#
loop_
_entity.id
_entity.type
_entity.pdbx_description
1 polymer ?
#
loop_
_entity_poly.entity_id
_entity_poly.type
_entity_poly.pdbx_seq_one_letter_code
_entity_poly.pdbx_strand_id
1 'polypeptide(L)'
;MTTAASPYLKPVAPAATPRAVPAHDSALDGMRFIALVFVTIIHVAAKGFGQLGHHWWAVNAYESVSRVAVPLFFMISGALLLPRQQTIGAIGKRLWRIAVPLLGWSVLYLCWFRYTGDMRGDWLKRIVHGPVVAHLWYLYALAGAYLFLPVMAGFYQATAVRVQVFTLVFWFLGACVIPWRSRCAAASRSASTWLTCRCTAAIWWPGRCCTTTCRRGCRARDWFGQPGWR
;
A
#
# COMPACT_ATOMS: atom_id res chain seq x y z
N MET A 1 -6.16 -46.88 -64.46
CA MET A 1 -5.90 -47.27 -63.06
C MET A 1 -5.84 -46.00 -62.23
N THR A 2 -6.98 -45.58 -61.68
CA THR A 2 -7.17 -44.37 -60.87
C THR A 2 -7.04 -44.76 -59.40
N THR A 3 -5.97 -44.35 -58.73
CA THR A 3 -5.78 -44.54 -57.28
C THR A 3 -6.64 -43.53 -56.53
N ALA A 4 -7.68 -44.03 -55.86
CA ALA A 4 -8.53 -43.25 -54.96
C ALA A 4 -7.76 -42.81 -53.71
N ALA A 5 -7.76 -41.50 -53.44
CA ALA A 5 -7.23 -40.93 -52.20
C ALA A 5 -8.18 -41.22 -51.03
N SER A 6 -7.64 -41.66 -49.90
CA SER A 6 -8.40 -42.06 -48.70
C SER A 6 -9.08 -40.87 -48.01
N PRO A 7 -10.39 -40.91 -47.74
CA PRO A 7 -11.16 -39.80 -47.15
C PRO A 7 -10.95 -39.58 -45.64
N TYR A 8 -10.00 -40.28 -44.99
CA TYR A 8 -9.83 -40.27 -43.53
C TYR A 8 -8.62 -39.50 -42.99
N LEU A 9 -7.83 -38.83 -43.83
CA LEU A 9 -6.74 -37.98 -43.35
C LEU A 9 -7.25 -36.56 -43.06
N LYS A 10 -7.48 -36.26 -41.78
CA LYS A 10 -7.67 -34.88 -41.31
C LYS A 10 -6.37 -34.11 -41.58
N PRO A 11 -6.40 -32.95 -42.26
CA PRO A 11 -5.21 -32.13 -42.46
C PRO A 11 -4.62 -31.76 -41.09
N VAL A 12 -3.35 -32.12 -40.86
CA VAL A 12 -2.61 -31.62 -39.71
C VAL A 12 -2.44 -30.11 -39.93
N ALA A 13 -3.05 -29.31 -39.06
CA ALA A 13 -2.91 -27.85 -39.13
C ALA A 13 -1.41 -27.49 -39.10
N PRO A 14 -0.95 -26.55 -39.95
CA PRO A 14 0.43 -26.12 -39.94
C PRO A 14 0.81 -25.65 -38.53
N ALA A 15 2.01 -26.02 -38.08
CA ALA A 15 2.54 -25.67 -36.78
C ALA A 15 2.32 -24.18 -36.50
N ALA A 16 1.71 -23.87 -35.35
CA ALA A 16 1.46 -22.50 -34.92
C ALA A 16 2.76 -21.70 -35.02
N THR A 17 2.71 -20.57 -35.73
CA THR A 17 3.82 -19.63 -35.82
C THR A 17 4.29 -19.28 -34.41
N PRO A 18 5.62 -19.19 -34.17
CA PRO A 18 6.13 -18.76 -32.87
C PRO A 18 5.50 -17.41 -32.54
N ARG A 19 4.72 -17.38 -31.46
CA ARG A 19 4.04 -16.15 -31.01
C ARG A 19 5.11 -15.07 -30.85
N ALA A 20 4.93 -13.96 -31.55
CA ALA A 20 5.78 -12.78 -31.38
C ALA A 20 5.95 -12.50 -29.90
N VAL A 21 7.21 -12.40 -29.45
CA VAL A 21 7.52 -11.98 -28.08
C VAL A 21 6.82 -10.64 -27.87
N PRO A 22 5.93 -10.50 -26.86
CA PRO A 22 5.23 -9.25 -26.66
C PRO A 22 6.27 -8.13 -26.50
N ALA A 23 6.11 -7.07 -27.29
CA ALA A 23 6.99 -5.92 -27.24
C ALA A 23 7.08 -5.41 -25.81
N HIS A 24 8.29 -5.11 -25.37
CA HIS A 24 8.54 -4.54 -24.07
C HIS A 24 7.90 -3.16 -23.98
N ASP A 25 6.93 -2.98 -23.08
CA ASP A 25 6.25 -1.70 -22.90
C ASP A 25 7.17 -0.73 -22.13
N SER A 26 8.08 -0.04 -22.84
CA SER A 26 9.05 0.91 -22.26
C SER A 26 8.38 2.01 -21.43
N ALA A 27 7.14 2.37 -21.73
CA ALA A 27 6.35 3.32 -20.94
C ALA A 27 6.02 2.79 -19.53
N LEU A 28 5.65 1.52 -19.39
CA LEU A 28 5.36 0.90 -18.09
C LEU A 28 6.63 0.83 -17.24
N ASP A 29 7.76 0.56 -17.88
CA ASP A 29 9.06 0.52 -17.21
C ASP A 29 9.56 1.90 -16.80
N GLY A 30 9.34 2.92 -17.62
CA GLY A 30 9.57 4.31 -17.23
C GLY A 30 8.74 4.71 -16.00
N MET A 31 7.47 4.33 -15.94
CA MET A 31 6.63 4.60 -14.77
C MET A 31 7.10 3.85 -13.51
N ARG A 32 7.59 2.60 -13.65
CA ARG A 32 8.19 1.86 -12.54
C ARG A 32 9.45 2.54 -12.03
N PHE A 33 10.31 3.00 -12.92
CA PHE A 33 11.52 3.73 -12.56
C PHE A 33 11.19 5.00 -11.76
N ILE A 34 10.25 5.80 -12.25
CA ILE A 34 9.78 7.00 -11.53
C ILE A 34 9.22 6.64 -10.15
N ALA A 35 8.41 5.57 -10.06
CA ALA A 35 7.88 5.10 -8.78
C ALA A 35 8.99 4.70 -7.79
N LEU A 36 10.05 4.03 -8.25
CA LEU A 36 11.21 3.67 -7.43
C LEU A 36 11.96 4.90 -6.89
N VAL A 37 12.13 5.92 -7.74
CA VAL A 37 12.74 7.20 -7.34
C VAL A 37 11.90 7.86 -6.25
N PHE A 38 10.58 7.95 -6.44
CA PHE A 38 9.69 8.55 -5.44
C PHE A 38 9.65 7.75 -4.12
N VAL A 39 9.67 6.42 -4.15
CA VAL A 39 9.80 5.61 -2.92
C VAL A 39 11.10 5.94 -2.18
N THR A 40 12.19 6.14 -2.91
CA THR A 40 13.47 6.51 -2.28
C THR A 40 13.36 7.88 -1.62
N ILE A 41 12.78 8.87 -2.32
CA ILE A 41 12.59 10.23 -1.81
C ILE A 41 11.73 10.23 -0.54
N ILE A 42 10.60 9.52 -0.50
CA ILE A 42 9.72 9.53 0.69
C ILE A 42 10.43 8.95 1.92
N HIS A 43 11.28 7.94 1.75
CA HIS A 43 12.02 7.30 2.84
C HIS A 43 13.14 8.18 3.39
N VAL A 44 13.81 8.93 2.51
CA VAL A 44 14.84 9.89 2.91
C VAL A 44 14.20 11.11 3.58
N ALA A 45 13.14 11.67 2.98
CA ALA A 45 12.42 12.83 3.50
C ALA A 45 11.75 12.53 4.85
N ALA A 46 11.21 11.33 5.05
CA ALA A 46 10.56 10.94 6.30
C ALA A 46 11.47 11.06 7.54
N LYS A 47 12.78 10.83 7.39
CA LYS A 47 13.75 11.01 8.49
C LYS A 47 13.89 12.48 8.91
N GLY A 48 13.76 13.40 7.96
CA GLY A 48 13.84 14.85 8.20
C GLY A 48 12.56 15.47 8.75
N PHE A 49 11.43 14.76 8.71
CA PHE A 49 10.12 15.34 9.04
C PHE A 49 9.99 15.81 10.51
N GLY A 50 10.71 15.16 11.44
CA GLY A 50 10.72 15.53 12.86
C GLY A 50 11.58 16.76 13.18
N GLN A 51 12.41 17.21 12.24
CA GLN A 51 13.28 18.37 12.41
C GLN A 51 12.54 19.60 11.83
N LEU A 52 11.70 20.23 12.66
CA LEU A 52 10.90 21.43 12.33
C LEU A 52 11.80 22.69 12.14
N GLY A 53 12.82 22.60 11.28
CA GLY A 53 13.76 23.66 10.97
C GLY A 53 13.38 24.47 9.72
N HIS A 54 14.27 25.37 9.31
CA HIS A 54 14.05 26.27 8.16
C HIS A 54 13.78 25.56 6.82
N HIS A 55 14.26 24.32 6.65
CA HIS A 55 14.05 23.51 5.44
C HIS A 55 12.82 22.60 5.51
N TRP A 56 11.97 22.74 6.55
CA TRP A 56 10.81 21.86 6.75
C TRP A 56 9.82 21.91 5.57
N TRP A 57 9.66 23.08 4.94
CA TRP A 57 8.81 23.22 3.75
C TRP A 57 9.28 22.32 2.60
N ALA A 58 10.60 22.18 2.42
CA ALA A 58 11.17 21.34 1.37
C ALA A 58 10.95 19.86 1.69
N VAL A 59 11.17 19.45 2.94
CA VAL A 59 10.86 18.09 3.41
C VAL A 59 9.39 17.77 3.18
N ASN A 60 8.48 18.68 3.55
CA ASN A 60 7.05 18.50 3.36
C ASN A 60 6.64 18.44 1.88
N ALA A 61 7.27 19.24 1.02
CA ALA A 61 7.02 19.22 -0.42
C ALA A 61 7.47 17.88 -1.05
N TYR A 62 8.68 17.42 -0.74
CA TYR A 62 9.18 16.14 -1.24
C TYR A 62 8.34 14.97 -0.72
N GLU A 63 7.96 14.99 0.55
CA GLU A 63 7.09 13.98 1.15
C GLU A 63 5.72 13.96 0.48
N SER A 64 5.12 15.13 0.22
CA SER A 64 3.82 15.24 -0.45
C SER A 64 3.82 14.71 -1.88
N VAL A 65 4.82 15.10 -2.68
CA VAL A 65 4.92 14.69 -4.10
C VAL A 65 5.22 13.18 -4.21
N SER A 66 6.08 12.66 -3.35
CA SER A 66 6.51 11.26 -3.40
C SER A 66 5.45 10.26 -2.92
N ARG A 67 4.38 10.70 -2.24
CA ARG A 67 3.26 9.83 -1.81
C ARG A 67 2.55 9.12 -2.97
N VAL A 68 2.62 9.65 -4.20
CA VAL A 68 2.01 9.01 -5.38
C VAL A 68 2.69 7.69 -5.77
N ALA A 69 3.90 7.42 -5.27
CA ALA A 69 4.69 6.26 -5.67
C ALA A 69 3.98 4.92 -5.41
N VAL A 70 3.35 4.78 -4.24
CA VAL A 70 2.72 3.51 -3.84
C VAL A 70 1.45 3.23 -4.67
N PRO A 71 0.50 4.17 -4.82
CA PRO A 71 -0.60 4.02 -5.77
C PRO A 71 -0.14 3.70 -7.19
N LEU A 72 0.96 4.31 -7.66
CA LEU A 72 1.47 4.07 -9.00
C LEU A 72 1.91 2.60 -9.19
N PHE A 73 2.56 1.98 -8.20
CA PHE A 73 2.89 0.55 -8.26
C PHE A 73 1.65 -0.35 -8.32
N PHE A 74 0.60 -0.03 -7.56
CA PHE A 74 -0.65 -0.77 -7.61
C PHE A 74 -1.35 -0.59 -8.96
N MET A 75 -1.35 0.62 -9.54
CA MET A 75 -1.92 0.89 -10.86
C MET A 75 -1.20 0.13 -11.96
N ILE A 76 0.13 0.14 -11.97
CA ILE A 76 0.93 -0.62 -12.94
C ILE A 76 0.62 -2.11 -12.78
N SER A 77 0.66 -2.64 -11.56
CA SER A 77 0.32 -4.04 -11.29
C SER A 77 -1.10 -4.38 -11.76
N GLY A 78 -2.07 -3.51 -11.50
CA GLY A 78 -3.46 -3.67 -11.93
C GLY A 78 -3.59 -3.71 -13.45
N ALA A 79 -2.97 -2.77 -14.16
CA ALA A 79 -3.04 -2.68 -15.61
C ALA A 79 -2.52 -3.94 -16.32
N LEU A 80 -1.44 -4.56 -15.79
CA LEU A 80 -0.90 -5.80 -16.35
C LEU A 80 -1.69 -7.06 -15.97
N LEU A 81 -2.42 -7.06 -14.85
CA LEU A 81 -3.03 -8.28 -14.30
C LEU A 81 -4.55 -8.35 -14.50
N LEU A 82 -5.30 -7.25 -14.46
CA LEU A 82 -6.77 -7.25 -14.59
C LEU A 82 -7.29 -7.85 -15.92
N PRO A 83 -6.66 -7.59 -17.09
CA PRO A 83 -7.13 -8.14 -18.37
C PRO A 83 -6.88 -9.65 -18.52
N ARG A 84 -6.08 -10.26 -17.65
CA ARG A 84 -5.71 -11.68 -17.76
C ARG A 84 -6.62 -12.56 -16.92
N GLN A 85 -7.01 -13.72 -17.45
CA GLN A 85 -7.66 -14.75 -16.66
C GLN A 85 -6.69 -15.27 -15.59
N GLN A 86 -7.09 -15.15 -14.33
CA GLN A 86 -6.27 -15.55 -13.20
C GLN A 86 -6.60 -16.99 -12.82
N THR A 87 -5.61 -17.87 -12.85
CA THR A 87 -5.72 -19.21 -12.27
C THR A 87 -5.25 -19.19 -10.82
N ILE A 88 -5.81 -20.05 -9.98
CA ILE A 88 -5.44 -20.17 -8.55
C ILE A 88 -3.94 -20.46 -8.41
N GLY A 89 -3.38 -21.32 -9.28
CA GLY A 89 -1.95 -21.62 -9.30
C GLY A 89 -1.07 -20.41 -9.65
N ALA A 90 -1.53 -19.53 -10.56
CA ALA A 90 -0.80 -18.31 -10.91
C ALA A 90 -0.76 -17.31 -9.73
N ILE A 91 -1.86 -17.17 -8.99
CA ILE A 91 -1.93 -16.34 -7.78
C ILE A 91 -1.01 -16.91 -6.69
N GLY A 92 -1.06 -18.21 -6.44
CA GLY A 92 -0.19 -18.89 -5.47
C GLY A 92 1.30 -18.68 -5.77
N LYS A 93 1.71 -18.83 -7.04
CA LYS A 93 3.10 -18.58 -7.47
C LYS A 93 3.53 -17.13 -7.24
N ARG A 94 2.62 -16.16 -7.42
CA ARG A 94 2.89 -14.74 -7.18
C ARG A 94 2.99 -14.44 -5.69
N LEU A 95 2.08 -14.98 -4.89
CA LEU A 95 2.11 -14.85 -3.43
C LEU A 95 3.40 -15.45 -2.86
N TRP A 96 3.83 -16.62 -3.36
CA TRP A 96 5.10 -17.23 -2.94
C TRP A 96 6.31 -16.33 -3.19
N ARG A 97 6.37 -15.68 -4.37
CA ARG A 97 7.45 -14.73 -4.71
C ARG A 97 7.50 -13.51 -3.77
N ILE A 98 6.40 -13.16 -3.11
CA ILE A 98 6.35 -12.08 -2.10
C ILE A 98 6.60 -12.63 -0.70
N ALA A 99 6.06 -13.80 -0.38
CA ALA A 99 6.21 -14.43 0.92
C ALA A 99 7.68 -14.75 1.24
N VAL A 100 8.46 -15.19 0.26
CA VAL A 100 9.89 -15.47 0.42
C VAL A 100 10.69 -14.26 0.92
N PRO A 101 10.68 -13.09 0.23
CA PRO A 101 11.37 -11.91 0.74
C PRO A 101 10.73 -11.39 2.02
N LEU A 102 9.41 -11.45 2.18
CA LEU A 102 8.73 -10.99 3.40
C LEU A 102 9.23 -11.75 4.63
N LEU A 103 9.24 -13.08 4.58
CA LEU A 103 9.70 -13.94 5.67
C LEU A 103 11.21 -13.83 5.87
N GLY A 104 11.99 -13.81 4.78
CA GLY A 104 13.44 -13.63 4.83
C GLY A 104 13.84 -12.34 5.56
N TRP A 105 13.28 -11.20 5.16
CA TRP A 105 13.54 -9.92 5.82
C TRP A 105 13.01 -9.88 7.25
N SER A 106 11.84 -10.48 7.52
CA SER A 106 11.28 -10.53 8.87
C SER A 106 12.19 -11.29 9.84
N VAL A 107 12.72 -12.45 9.43
CA VAL A 107 13.66 -13.24 10.24
C VAL A 107 14.96 -12.47 10.46
N LEU A 108 15.52 -11.84 9.42
CA LEU A 108 16.73 -11.02 9.55
C LEU A 108 16.56 -9.89 10.56
N TYR A 109 15.44 -9.16 10.53
CA TYR A 109 15.17 -8.11 11.51
C TYR A 109 14.97 -8.65 12.93
N LEU A 110 14.33 -9.81 13.09
CA LEU A 110 14.19 -10.43 14.40
C LEU A 110 15.55 -10.87 14.97
N CYS A 111 16.43 -11.43 14.14
CA CYS A 111 17.81 -11.73 14.51
C CYS A 111 18.59 -10.46 14.88
N TRP A 112 18.39 -9.37 14.14
CA TRP A 112 19.00 -8.08 14.46
C TRP A 112 18.54 -7.56 15.82
N PHE A 113 17.23 -7.51 16.10
CA PHE A 113 16.69 -7.07 17.39
C PHE A 113 17.16 -7.94 18.56
N ARG A 114 17.31 -9.25 18.31
CA ARG A 114 17.91 -10.18 19.27
C ARG A 114 19.35 -9.78 19.61
N TYR A 115 20.14 -9.43 18.60
CA TYR A 115 21.52 -8.97 18.79
C TYR A 115 21.60 -7.60 19.49
N THR A 116 20.67 -6.68 19.20
CA THR A 116 20.64 -5.33 19.82
C THR A 116 20.03 -5.30 21.22
N GLY A 117 19.54 -6.44 21.75
CA GLY A 117 19.04 -6.56 23.11
C GLY A 117 17.55 -6.22 23.30
N ASP A 118 16.79 -5.94 22.24
CA ASP A 118 15.34 -5.71 22.29
C ASP A 118 14.57 -7.05 22.25
N MET A 119 14.76 -7.84 23.31
CA MET A 119 14.16 -9.16 23.49
C MET A 119 12.65 -9.04 23.76
N ARG A 120 11.83 -9.33 22.73
CA ARG A 120 10.37 -9.42 22.89
C ARG A 120 9.92 -10.81 22.45
N GLY A 121 9.52 -11.64 23.42
CA GLY A 121 9.33 -13.10 23.29
C GLY A 121 8.24 -13.56 22.30
N ASP A 122 7.31 -12.68 21.93
CA ASP A 122 6.19 -12.99 21.02
C ASP A 122 6.51 -12.69 19.54
N TRP A 123 7.58 -13.27 19.00
CA TRP A 123 8.04 -13.00 17.62
C TRP A 123 7.02 -13.44 16.55
N LEU A 124 6.33 -14.57 16.75
CA LEU A 124 5.34 -15.07 15.77
C LEU A 124 4.11 -14.17 15.69
N LYS A 125 3.60 -13.71 16.84
CA LYS A 125 2.47 -12.75 16.90
C LYS A 125 2.83 -11.44 16.20
N ARG A 126 4.09 -11.00 16.26
CA ARG A 126 4.56 -9.78 15.60
C ARG A 126 4.55 -9.88 14.08
N ILE A 127 4.92 -11.02 13.50
CA ILE A 127 4.88 -11.21 12.04
C ILE A 127 3.42 -11.25 11.55
N VAL A 128 2.52 -11.87 12.32
CA VAL A 128 1.11 -12.05 11.90
C VAL A 128 0.27 -10.79 12.08
N HIS A 129 0.45 -10.06 13.19
CA HIS A 129 -0.41 -8.90 13.53
C HIS A 129 0.10 -7.56 12.97
N GLY A 130 1.31 -7.49 12.41
CA GLY A 130 1.80 -6.25 11.84
C GLY A 130 3.17 -6.38 11.16
N PRO A 131 3.61 -5.33 10.45
CA PRO A 131 4.95 -5.32 9.88
C PRO A 131 6.00 -5.19 10.99
N VAL A 132 6.99 -6.09 11.00
CA VAL A 132 8.11 -6.07 11.96
C VAL A 132 8.87 -4.73 11.91
N VAL A 133 8.97 -4.15 10.71
CA VAL A 133 9.54 -2.81 10.47
C VAL A 133 8.60 -2.04 9.55
N ALA A 134 8.46 -0.74 9.75
CA ALA A 134 7.55 0.12 8.98
C ALA A 134 7.68 -0.08 7.46
N HIS A 135 8.89 -0.24 6.92
CA HIS A 135 9.12 -0.41 5.49
C HIS A 135 8.55 -1.71 4.89
N LEU A 136 8.34 -2.76 5.70
CA LEU A 136 7.79 -4.03 5.22
C LEU A 136 6.28 -3.96 4.93
N TRP A 137 5.60 -2.91 5.39
CA TRP A 137 4.14 -2.75 5.23
C TRP A 137 3.67 -2.93 3.79
N TYR A 138 4.47 -2.48 2.82
CA TYR A 138 4.14 -2.55 1.39
C TYR A 138 4.00 -4.00 0.91
N LEU A 139 4.85 -4.92 1.40
CA LEU A 139 4.77 -6.33 1.04
C LEU A 139 3.50 -6.99 1.59
N TYR A 140 3.06 -6.64 2.80
CA TYR A 140 1.79 -7.08 3.36
C TYR A 140 0.60 -6.54 2.53
N ALA A 141 0.63 -5.24 2.19
CA ALA A 141 -0.40 -4.62 1.35
C ALA A 141 -0.46 -5.27 -0.04
N LEU A 142 0.69 -5.57 -0.64
CA LEU A 142 0.77 -6.23 -1.94
C LEU A 142 0.25 -7.68 -1.89
N ALA A 143 0.55 -8.42 -0.83
CA ALA A 143 0.00 -9.75 -0.62
C ALA A 143 -1.54 -9.72 -0.52
N GLY A 144 -2.09 -8.77 0.25
CA GLY A 144 -3.54 -8.55 0.33
C GLY A 144 -4.15 -8.16 -1.01
N ALA A 145 -3.51 -7.27 -1.77
CA ALA A 145 -3.96 -6.86 -3.10
C ALA A 145 -3.98 -8.04 -4.08
N TYR A 146 -3.00 -8.96 -4.03
CA TYR A 146 -3.00 -10.16 -4.87
C TYR A 146 -4.03 -11.20 -4.44
N LEU A 147 -4.35 -11.29 -3.15
CA LEU A 147 -5.45 -12.13 -2.68
C LEU A 147 -6.82 -11.60 -3.15
N PHE A 148 -6.96 -10.27 -3.21
CA PHE A 148 -8.17 -9.60 -3.71
C PHE A 148 -8.24 -9.50 -5.25
N LEU A 149 -7.12 -9.77 -5.94
CA LEU A 149 -7.01 -9.71 -7.38
C LEU A 149 -8.05 -10.54 -8.16
N PRO A 150 -8.36 -11.82 -7.84
CA PRO A 150 -9.37 -12.58 -8.58
C PRO A 150 -10.76 -11.93 -8.53
N VAL A 151 -11.11 -11.31 -7.40
CA VAL A 151 -12.38 -10.57 -7.26
C VAL A 151 -12.38 -9.34 -8.18
N MET A 152 -11.28 -8.59 -8.21
CA MET A 152 -11.15 -7.42 -9.07
C MET A 152 -11.09 -7.77 -10.57
N ALA A 153 -10.37 -8.83 -10.93
CA ALA A 153 -10.31 -9.32 -12.30
C ALA A 153 -11.69 -9.81 -12.78
N GLY A 154 -12.42 -10.54 -11.92
CA GLY A 154 -13.79 -10.97 -12.20
C GLY A 154 -14.74 -9.80 -12.42
N PHE A 155 -14.72 -8.80 -11.54
CA PHE A 155 -15.53 -7.59 -11.68
C PHE A 155 -15.20 -6.82 -12.97
N TYR A 156 -13.91 -6.66 -13.27
CA TYR A 156 -13.44 -5.97 -14.46
C TYR A 156 -13.88 -6.67 -15.76
N GLN A 157 -13.86 -8.00 -15.80
CA GLN A 157 -14.24 -8.78 -16.98
C GLN A 157 -15.77 -8.93 -17.15
N ALA A 158 -16.52 -8.96 -16.05
CA ALA A 158 -17.98 -9.16 -16.07
C ALA A 158 -18.78 -7.87 -16.32
N THR A 159 -18.17 -6.70 -16.13
CA THR A 159 -18.90 -5.42 -16.02
C THR A 159 -18.52 -4.45 -17.15
N ALA A 160 -19.52 -3.74 -17.70
CA ALA A 160 -19.28 -2.71 -18.71
C ALA A 160 -18.53 -1.48 -18.16
N VAL A 161 -17.72 -0.83 -19.01
CA VAL A 161 -16.88 0.32 -18.63
C VAL A 161 -17.67 1.47 -17.98
N ARG A 162 -18.91 1.72 -18.43
CA ARG A 162 -19.77 2.77 -17.83
C ARG A 162 -20.05 2.51 -16.35
N VAL A 163 -20.32 1.26 -15.98
CA VAL A 163 -20.57 0.87 -14.58
C VAL A 163 -19.27 0.93 -13.79
N GLN A 164 -18.14 0.51 -14.36
CA GLN A 164 -16.83 0.64 -13.71
C GLN A 164 -16.50 2.10 -13.38
N VAL A 165 -16.66 3.02 -14.34
CA VAL A 165 -16.44 4.46 -14.13
C VAL A 165 -17.41 5.02 -13.10
N PHE A 166 -18.69 4.64 -13.16
CA PHE A 166 -19.68 5.07 -12.17
C PHE A 166 -19.30 4.62 -10.75
N THR A 167 -18.91 3.35 -10.56
CA THR A 167 -18.43 2.83 -9.28
C THR A 167 -17.20 3.57 -8.79
N LEU A 168 -16.23 3.87 -9.68
CA LEU A 168 -15.03 4.62 -9.33
C LEU A 168 -15.33 6.06 -8.91
N VAL A 169 -16.18 6.76 -9.65
CA VAL A 169 -16.59 8.14 -9.31
C VAL A 169 -17.34 8.16 -7.98
N PHE A 170 -18.27 7.23 -7.78
CA PHE A 170 -19.01 7.12 -6.51
C PHE A 170 -18.07 6.83 -5.34
N TRP A 171 -17.13 5.90 -5.52
CA TRP A 171 -16.11 5.59 -4.53
C TRP A 171 -15.22 6.78 -4.22
N PHE A 172 -14.75 7.51 -5.24
CA PHE A 172 -13.93 8.71 -5.08
C PHE A 172 -14.67 9.81 -4.32
N LEU A 173 -15.94 10.06 -4.67
CA LEU A 173 -16.79 11.00 -3.95
C LEU A 173 -16.95 10.59 -2.49
N GLY A 174 -17.24 9.31 -2.20
CA GLY A 174 -17.29 8.82 -0.82
C GLY A 174 -15.97 8.99 -0.08
N ALA A 175 -14.86 8.59 -0.71
CA ALA A 175 -13.51 8.64 -0.13
C ALA A 175 -13.01 10.07 0.11
N CYS A 176 -13.45 11.06 -0.68
CA CYS A 176 -13.10 12.47 -0.48
C CYS A 176 -14.08 13.17 0.48
N VAL A 177 -15.38 12.92 0.35
CA VAL A 177 -16.42 13.61 1.13
C VAL A 177 -16.44 13.15 2.58
N ILE A 178 -16.25 11.85 2.87
CA ILE A 178 -16.30 11.34 4.25
C ILE A 178 -15.17 11.95 5.12
N PRO A 179 -13.89 11.93 4.71
CA PRO A 179 -12.83 12.57 5.48
C PRO A 179 -13.00 14.08 5.56
N TRP A 180 -13.45 14.73 4.48
CA TRP A 180 -13.69 16.17 4.49
C TRP A 180 -14.73 16.55 5.54
N ARG A 181 -15.87 15.86 5.58
CA ARG A 181 -16.91 16.05 6.60
C ARG A 181 -16.37 15.84 8.01
N SER A 182 -15.60 14.78 8.24
CA SER A 182 -15.04 14.50 9.57
C SER A 182 -14.07 15.61 10.04
N ARG A 183 -13.27 16.17 9.13
CA ARG A 183 -12.32 17.24 9.42
C ARG A 183 -13.01 18.58 9.61
N CYS A 184 -14.00 18.91 8.80
CA CYS A 184 -14.81 20.12 8.97
C CYS A 184 -15.66 20.08 10.25
N ALA A 185 -16.23 18.93 10.59
CA ALA A 185 -16.97 18.75 11.85
C ALA A 185 -16.05 18.74 13.09
N ALA A 186 -14.78 18.36 12.94
CA ALA A 186 -13.76 18.52 13.98
C ALA A 186 -13.31 19.99 14.10
N ALA A 187 -13.17 20.70 12.97
CA ALA A 187 -12.84 22.13 12.95
C ALA A 187 -13.96 23.00 13.52
N SER A 188 -15.22 22.69 13.22
CA SER A 188 -16.38 23.41 13.78
C SER A 188 -16.55 23.16 15.28
N ARG A 189 -16.32 21.92 15.74
CA ARG A 189 -16.23 21.61 17.18
C ARG A 189 -15.06 22.34 17.83
N SER A 190 -13.90 22.42 17.20
CA SER A 190 -12.78 23.21 17.73
C SER A 190 -13.11 24.71 17.84
N ALA A 191 -13.95 25.27 16.96
CA ALA A 191 -14.39 26.67 17.05
C ALA A 191 -15.41 26.91 18.18
N SER A 192 -16.30 25.96 18.48
CA SER A 192 -17.23 26.07 19.62
C SER A 192 -16.57 25.80 20.98
N THR A 193 -15.45 25.07 21.01
CA THR A 193 -14.72 24.69 22.23
C THR A 193 -13.67 25.73 22.67
N TRP A 194 -13.60 26.91 22.04
CA TRP A 194 -12.83 28.04 22.56
C TRP A 194 -13.62 28.88 23.58
N LEU A 195 -14.96 28.83 23.54
CA LEU A 195 -15.84 29.62 24.43
C LEU A 195 -16.41 28.82 25.61
N THR A 196 -16.30 27.50 25.60
CA THR A 196 -16.71 26.65 26.72
C THR A 196 -15.61 25.63 26.98
N CYS A 197 -14.91 25.78 28.10
CA CYS A 197 -14.23 24.70 28.84
C CYS A 197 -13.49 23.65 27.99
N ARG A 198 -12.16 23.65 27.97
CA ARG A 198 -11.40 22.96 29.03
C ARG A 198 -12.17 21.74 29.57
N CYS A 199 -11.78 20.53 29.17
CA CYS A 199 -12.40 19.24 29.51
C CYS A 199 -13.54 18.78 28.61
N THR A 200 -13.20 18.06 27.54
CA THR A 200 -13.63 16.65 27.39
C THR A 200 -12.87 16.01 26.23
N ALA A 201 -11.94 15.14 26.59
CA ALA A 201 -11.34 14.20 25.67
C ALA A 201 -12.31 13.02 25.46
N ALA A 202 -12.36 12.55 24.21
CA ALA A 202 -12.42 11.15 23.77
C ALA A 202 -12.95 11.22 22.33
N ILE A 203 -12.31 10.58 21.36
CA ILE A 203 -12.63 9.19 21.00
C ILE A 203 -11.55 8.81 19.96
N TRP A 204 -10.92 7.64 20.16
CA TRP A 204 -9.82 7.01 19.40
C TRP A 204 -8.38 7.25 19.86
N TRP A 205 -8.01 6.67 21.01
CA TRP A 205 -6.83 5.78 21.08
C TRP A 205 -6.92 4.88 22.32
N PRO A 206 -6.69 3.56 22.21
CA PRO A 206 -6.59 2.70 23.39
C PRO A 206 -5.21 2.90 24.02
N GLY A 207 -5.20 3.55 25.18
CA GLY A 207 -4.04 3.61 26.07
C GLY A 207 -3.54 5.03 26.38
N ARG A 208 -4.22 5.73 27.30
CA ARG A 208 -3.59 6.45 28.43
C ARG A 208 -4.62 7.06 29.40
N CYS A 209 -4.26 7.01 30.68
CA CYS A 209 -5.03 7.45 31.84
C CYS A 209 -5.43 8.93 31.79
N CYS A 210 -6.69 9.19 32.14
CA CYS A 210 -7.17 10.48 32.62
C CYS A 210 -6.56 10.76 34.00
N THR A 211 -5.73 11.79 34.12
CA THR A 211 -5.53 12.48 35.41
C THR A 211 -5.66 13.97 35.18
N THR A 212 -6.81 14.47 35.61
CA THR A 212 -7.19 15.87 35.78
C THR A 212 -6.28 16.55 36.78
N THR A 213 -5.26 17.28 36.34
CA THR A 213 -4.81 18.47 37.09
C THR A 213 -4.08 19.44 36.16
N CYS A 214 -4.76 20.53 35.82
CA CYS A 214 -4.16 21.66 35.15
C CYS A 214 -3.58 22.61 36.20
N ARG A 215 -2.26 22.66 36.35
CA ARG A 215 -1.55 23.80 36.93
C ARG A 215 -0.22 24.04 36.22
N ARG A 216 -0.14 25.23 35.60
CA ARG A 216 1.03 26.08 35.28
C ARG A 216 2.25 25.43 34.63
N GLY A 217 2.50 25.86 33.38
CA GLY A 217 3.84 25.81 32.75
C GLY A 217 3.95 24.93 31.51
N CYS A 218 3.18 25.22 30.44
CA CYS A 218 3.43 24.62 29.13
C CYS A 218 4.73 25.20 28.53
N ARG A 219 5.85 24.58 28.86
CA ARG A 219 7.09 24.69 28.09
C ARG A 219 6.90 23.79 26.86
N ALA A 220 7.07 24.33 25.66
CA ALA A 220 6.82 23.66 24.38
C ALA A 220 7.86 22.55 24.07
N ARG A 221 7.92 21.48 24.88
CA ARG A 221 8.93 20.44 24.75
C ARG A 221 8.41 18.98 24.71
N ASP A 222 7.09 18.78 24.74
CA ASP A 222 6.53 17.43 24.95
C ASP A 222 5.68 16.87 23.78
N TRP A 223 5.72 17.48 22.58
CA TRP A 223 5.00 16.95 21.41
C TRP A 223 5.67 15.73 20.74
N PHE A 224 6.94 15.43 21.07
CA PHE A 224 7.71 14.34 20.44
C PHE A 224 8.37 13.38 21.46
N GLY A 225 7.64 13.01 22.50
CA GLY A 225 8.05 11.94 23.43
C GLY A 225 7.60 10.55 22.95
N GLN A 226 8.14 10.04 21.85
CA GLN A 226 8.13 8.59 21.58
C GLN A 226 9.31 7.96 22.33
N PRO A 227 9.10 6.96 23.21
CA PRO A 227 10.22 6.29 23.87
C PRO A 227 10.90 5.35 22.86
N GLY A 228 12.18 5.59 22.61
CA GLY A 228 13.09 4.57 22.08
C GLY A 228 13.19 4.47 20.56
N TRP A 229 13.89 5.41 19.95
CA TRP A 229 14.75 5.13 18.80
C TRP A 229 16.16 5.58 19.19
N ARG A 230 16.91 4.66 19.80
CA ARG A 230 18.37 4.62 19.68
C ARG A 230 18.69 3.59 18.62
#